data_AF-A0A929YP68-F1
#
_entry.id   AF-A0A929YP68-F1
#
_cell.length_a   1.000
_cell.length_b   1.000
_cell.length_c   1.000
_cell.angle_alpha   90.00
_cell.angle_beta   90.00
_cell.angle_gamma   90.00
#
_symmetry.space_group_name_H-M   'P 1'
#
loop_
_entity.id
_entity.type
_entity.pdbx_description
1 polymer ?
#
loop_
_entity_poly.entity_id
_entity_poly.type
_entity_poly.pdbx_seq_one_letter_code
_entity_poly.pdbx_strand_id
1 'polypeptide(L)'
;MNDRQISQLEIVKTKVRQLLGGDTSGHADDHVERVALLAERFANECSESVYLQEVLLTAWLHDVDDYKLVGKTQAEKLTNAVNIMVQAEVNDDLSQAVLENIAAIGYSKRLNGKQPQRLAGKLASDADMC
;
A
#
# COMPACT_ATOMS: atom_id res chain seq x y z
N MET A 1 -16.11 -3.03 6.15
CA MET A 1 -15.08 -3.82 6.88
C MET A 1 -15.64 -4.23 8.23
N ASN A 2 -15.18 -5.35 8.79
CA ASN A 2 -15.51 -5.77 10.16
C ASN A 2 -14.52 -5.21 11.18
N ASP A 3 -14.81 -5.36 12.48
CA ASP A 3 -14.01 -4.79 13.58
C ASP A 3 -12.55 -5.26 13.56
N ARG A 4 -12.31 -6.53 13.23
CA ARG A 4 -10.95 -7.06 13.08
C ARG A 4 -10.22 -6.32 11.98
N GLN A 5 -10.81 -6.22 10.78
CA GLN A 5 -10.19 -5.54 9.64
C GLN A 5 -9.90 -4.06 9.94
N ILE A 6 -10.79 -3.38 10.66
CA ILE A 6 -10.60 -1.99 11.09
C ILE A 6 -9.40 -1.90 12.04
N SER A 7 -9.33 -2.77 13.06
CA SER A 7 -8.21 -2.81 14.00
C SER A 7 -6.87 -3.07 13.30
N GLN A 8 -6.82 -4.01 12.35
CA GLN A 8 -5.62 -4.29 11.56
C GLN A 8 -5.18 -3.06 10.77
N LEU A 9 -6.12 -2.38 10.12
CA LEU A 9 -5.82 -1.17 9.34
C LEU A 9 -5.32 -0.03 10.23
N GLU A 10 -5.87 0.17 11.43
CA GLU A 10 -5.37 1.19 12.36
C GLU A 10 -3.93 0.88 12.82
N ILE A 11 -3.59 -0.38 13.08
CA ILE A 11 -2.19 -0.77 13.38
C ILE A 11 -1.27 -0.42 12.21
N VAL A 12 -1.68 -0.75 10.97
CA VAL A 12 -0.93 -0.42 9.75
C VAL A 12 -0.71 1.08 9.65
N LYS A 13 -1.78 1.89 9.75
CA LYS A 13 -1.71 3.36 9.71
C LYS A 13 -0.74 3.91 10.74
N THR A 14 -0.82 3.45 11.99
CA THR A 14 0.09 3.90 13.05
C THR A 14 1.55 3.57 12.71
N LYS A 15 1.82 2.35 12.23
CA LYS A 15 3.18 1.92 11.90
C LYS A 15 3.76 2.66 10.69
N VAL A 16 2.94 2.89 9.66
CA VAL A 16 3.31 3.68 8.48
C VAL A 16 3.65 5.11 8.88
N ARG A 17 2.81 5.77 9.68
CA ARG A 17 3.08 7.12 10.18
C ARG A 17 4.35 7.19 11.04
N GLN A 18 4.60 6.17 11.87
CA GLN A 18 5.84 6.09 12.64
C GLN A 18 7.10 5.94 11.76
N LEU A 19 6.98 5.21 10.66
CA LEU A 19 8.09 4.96 9.74
C LEU A 19 8.37 6.17 8.83
N LEU A 20 7.31 6.80 8.30
CA LEU A 20 7.39 7.86 7.30
C LEU A 20 7.28 9.28 7.87
N GLY A 21 6.86 9.45 9.13
CA GLY A 21 6.61 10.77 9.74
C GLY A 21 7.85 11.66 9.94
N GLY A 22 9.05 11.18 9.59
CA GLY A 22 10.28 11.97 9.54
C GLY A 22 10.82 12.18 8.12
N ASP A 23 10.14 11.66 7.09
CA ASP A 23 10.61 11.76 5.71
C ASP A 23 10.38 13.16 5.13
N THR A 24 11.35 13.65 4.35
CA THR A 24 11.25 14.93 3.62
C THR A 24 11.38 14.75 2.10
N SER A 25 11.40 13.50 1.62
CA SER A 25 11.62 13.15 0.21
C SER A 25 10.38 13.23 -0.68
N GLY A 26 9.22 13.56 -0.09
CA GLY A 26 7.91 13.54 -0.75
C GLY A 26 7.14 12.23 -0.56
N HIS A 27 7.68 11.28 0.19
CA HIS A 27 7.04 10.02 0.60
C HIS A 27 6.63 10.06 2.09
N ALA A 28 6.40 11.27 2.61
CA ALA A 28 5.93 11.46 3.97
C ALA A 28 4.51 10.89 4.15
N ASP A 29 4.11 10.73 5.40
CA ASP A 29 2.84 10.08 5.76
C ASP A 29 1.61 10.80 5.18
N ASP A 30 1.71 12.10 4.91
CA ASP A 30 0.67 12.88 4.24
C ASP A 30 0.41 12.43 2.79
N HIS A 31 1.44 12.01 2.05
CA HIS A 31 1.29 11.46 0.70
C HIS A 31 0.53 10.14 0.76
N VAL A 32 0.98 9.21 1.60
CA VAL A 32 0.37 7.88 1.71
C VAL A 32 -1.08 7.97 2.18
N GLU A 33 -1.40 8.88 3.10
CA GLU A 33 -2.77 9.12 3.54
C GLU A 33 -3.66 9.64 2.40
N ARG A 34 -3.17 10.58 1.58
CA ARG A 34 -3.93 11.07 0.41
C ARG A 34 -4.20 9.94 -0.58
N VAL A 35 -3.20 9.12 -0.88
CA VAL A 35 -3.34 7.96 -1.78
C VAL A 35 -4.37 6.98 -1.23
N ALA A 36 -4.34 6.68 0.07
CA ALA A 36 -5.31 5.78 0.68
C ALA A 36 -6.75 6.32 0.63
N LEU A 37 -6.97 7.61 0.89
CA LEU A 37 -8.29 8.24 0.79
C LEU A 37 -8.82 8.22 -0.64
N LEU A 38 -7.95 8.45 -1.62
CA LEU A 38 -8.35 8.42 -3.03
C LEU A 38 -8.61 6.99 -3.50
N ALA A 39 -7.79 6.02 -3.09
CA ALA A 39 -8.00 4.61 -3.39
C ALA A 39 -9.31 4.08 -2.78
N GLU A 40 -9.66 4.51 -1.56
CA GLU A 40 -10.96 4.22 -0.94
C GLU A 40 -12.11 4.76 -1.78
N ARG A 41 -12.01 6.01 -2.23
CA ARG A 41 -13.00 6.62 -3.11
C ARG A 41 -13.14 5.84 -4.41
N PHE A 42 -12.03 5.48 -5.06
CA PHE A 42 -12.05 4.69 -6.29
C PHE A 42 -12.67 3.31 -6.08
N ALA A 43 -12.41 2.65 -4.95
CA ALA A 43 -13.05 1.38 -4.61
C ALA A 43 -14.58 1.54 -4.41
N ASN A 44 -15.03 2.63 -3.79
CA ASN A 44 -16.45 2.89 -3.57
C ASN A 44 -17.21 3.30 -4.84
N GLU A 45 -16.51 3.95 -5.79
CA GLU A 45 -17.06 4.33 -7.10
C GLU A 45 -16.89 3.23 -8.16
N CYS A 46 -16.16 2.15 -7.85
CA CYS A 46 -15.93 1.03 -8.75
C CYS A 46 -17.22 0.26 -9.02
N SER A 47 -17.50 -0.03 -10.30
CA SER A 47 -18.64 -0.86 -10.70
C SER A 47 -18.45 -2.35 -10.37
N GLU A 48 -17.21 -2.79 -10.22
CA GLU A 48 -16.84 -4.16 -9.87
C GLU A 48 -16.63 -4.29 -8.36
N SER A 49 -17.03 -5.43 -7.80
CA SER A 49 -16.77 -5.71 -6.38
C SER A 49 -15.27 -5.87 -6.15
N VAL A 50 -14.73 -5.07 -5.24
CA VAL A 50 -13.33 -5.13 -4.83
C VAL A 50 -13.21 -5.31 -3.32
N TYR A 51 -12.23 -6.09 -2.90
CA TYR A 51 -11.98 -6.29 -1.47
C TYR A 51 -11.30 -5.05 -0.88
N LEU A 52 -12.09 -4.17 -0.26
CA LEU A 52 -11.65 -2.87 0.25
C LEU A 52 -10.43 -2.94 1.17
N GLN A 53 -10.31 -4.00 1.98
CA GLN A 53 -9.17 -4.16 2.86
C GLN A 53 -7.86 -4.34 2.06
N GLU A 54 -7.87 -5.09 0.95
CA GLU A 54 -6.70 -5.23 0.08
C GLU A 54 -6.30 -3.89 -0.56
N VAL A 55 -7.29 -3.10 -1.00
CA VAL A 55 -7.06 -1.75 -1.57
C VAL A 55 -6.35 -0.86 -0.55
N LEU A 56 -6.92 -0.76 0.66
CA LEU A 56 -6.41 0.13 1.70
C LEU A 56 -5.04 -0.34 2.22
N LEU A 57 -4.84 -1.64 2.44
CA LEU A 57 -3.53 -2.16 2.85
C LEU A 57 -2.47 -1.89 1.78
N THR A 58 -2.80 -2.10 0.50
CA THR A 58 -1.89 -1.79 -0.60
C THR A 58 -1.54 -0.31 -0.62
N ALA A 59 -2.54 0.58 -0.54
CA ALA A 59 -2.32 2.02 -0.56
C ALA A 59 -1.50 2.52 0.64
N TRP A 60 -1.77 2.03 1.86
CA TRP A 60 -1.01 2.43 3.04
C TRP A 60 0.43 1.91 3.06
N LEU A 61 0.72 0.80 2.37
CA LEU A 61 2.02 0.13 2.43
C LEU A 61 2.88 0.33 1.18
N HIS A 62 2.39 0.93 0.10
CA HIS A 62 3.12 0.94 -1.18
C HIS A 62 4.51 1.61 -1.12
N ASP A 63 4.68 2.59 -0.24
CA ASP A 63 5.89 3.42 -0.15
C ASP A 63 6.80 3.10 1.04
N VAL A 64 6.40 2.21 1.95
CA VAL A 64 7.19 1.90 3.16
C VAL A 64 8.53 1.22 2.86
N ASP A 65 8.71 0.72 1.65
CA ASP A 65 9.93 0.12 1.13
C ASP A 65 10.42 0.84 -0.15
N ASP A 66 10.07 2.11 -0.37
CA ASP A 66 10.57 2.85 -1.55
C ASP A 66 12.10 2.89 -1.57
N TYR A 67 12.68 2.78 -2.78
CA TYR A 67 14.13 2.68 -2.93
C TYR A 67 14.88 3.94 -2.51
N LYS A 68 14.22 5.11 -2.45
CA LYS A 68 14.83 6.33 -1.91
C LYS A 68 14.91 6.30 -0.39
N LEU A 69 14.00 5.56 0.26
CA LEU A 69 13.97 5.38 1.71
C LEU A 69 14.96 4.30 2.16
N VAL A 70 14.89 3.10 1.56
CA VAL A 70 15.63 1.93 2.05
C VAL A 70 16.80 1.50 1.16
N GLY A 71 16.93 2.09 -0.03
CA GLY A 71 17.88 1.67 -1.06
C GLY A 71 17.37 0.51 -1.94
N LYS A 72 17.85 0.44 -3.19
CA LYS A 72 17.34 -0.51 -4.21
C LYS A 72 17.33 -1.98 -3.76
N THR A 73 18.42 -2.45 -3.17
CA THR A 73 18.55 -3.85 -2.74
C THR A 73 17.55 -4.22 -1.63
N GLN A 74 17.20 -3.27 -0.77
CA GLN A 74 16.25 -3.50 0.31
C GLN A 74 14.81 -3.32 -0.15
N ALA A 75 14.55 -2.40 -1.09
CA ALA A 75 13.23 -2.16 -1.65
C ALA A 75 12.61 -3.42 -2.28
N GLU A 76 13.42 -4.25 -2.93
CA GLU A 76 12.95 -5.51 -3.53
C GLU A 76 12.49 -6.55 -2.50
N LYS A 77 12.90 -6.41 -1.23
CA LYS A 77 12.58 -7.37 -0.17
C LYS A 77 11.25 -7.08 0.53
N LEU A 78 10.70 -5.87 0.37
CA LEU A 78 9.44 -5.44 0.99
C LEU A 78 9.37 -5.74 2.51
N THR A 79 10.50 -5.60 3.20
CA THR A 79 10.65 -6.06 4.59
C THR A 79 9.80 -5.24 5.55
N ASN A 80 9.65 -3.93 5.32
CA ASN A 80 8.81 -3.09 6.15
C ASN A 80 7.34 -3.47 5.97
N ALA A 81 6.87 -3.65 4.74
CA ALA A 81 5.50 -4.08 4.45
C ALA A 81 5.17 -5.42 5.12
N VAL A 82 6.06 -6.41 5.01
CA VAL A 82 5.92 -7.72 5.70
C VAL A 82 5.83 -7.53 7.21
N ASN A 83 6.78 -6.83 7.82
CA ASN A 83 6.83 -6.65 9.27
C ASN A 83 5.62 -5.90 9.82
N ILE A 84 5.10 -4.91 9.09
CA ILE A 84 3.92 -4.15 9.49
C ILE A 84 2.67 -5.04 9.43
N MET A 85 2.50 -5.82 8.36
CA MET A 85 1.36 -6.73 8.21
C MET A 85 1.37 -7.85 9.26
N VAL A 86 2.53 -8.39 9.60
CA VAL A 86 2.68 -9.37 10.70
C VAL A 86 2.28 -8.75 12.04
N GLN A 87 2.74 -7.53 12.35
CA GLN A 87 2.36 -6.82 13.58
C GLN A 87 0.86 -6.49 13.62
N ALA A 88 0.24 -6.30 12.46
CA ALA A 88 -1.20 -6.10 12.32
C ALA A 88 -1.98 -7.43 12.20
N GLU A 89 -1.33 -8.58 12.33
CA GLU A 89 -1.96 -9.92 12.23
C GLU A 89 -2.79 -10.11 10.95
N VAL A 90 -2.36 -9.49 9.84
CA VAL A 90 -2.96 -9.71 8.52
C VAL A 90 -2.69 -11.15 8.11
N ASN A 91 -3.71 -11.83 7.55
CA ASN A 91 -3.54 -13.22 7.14
C ASN A 91 -2.61 -13.35 5.91
N ASP A 92 -1.96 -14.51 5.80
CA ASP A 92 -0.91 -14.74 4.80
C ASP A 92 -1.40 -14.56 3.36
N ASP A 93 -2.61 -15.04 3.03
CA ASP A 93 -3.18 -14.90 1.67
C ASP A 93 -3.36 -13.43 1.28
N LEU A 94 -3.87 -12.60 2.19
CA LEU A 94 -4.04 -11.18 1.96
C LEU A 94 -2.69 -10.46 1.93
N SER A 95 -1.76 -10.81 2.80
CA SER A 95 -0.41 -10.26 2.80
C SER A 95 0.30 -10.53 1.47
N GLN A 96 0.20 -11.75 0.94
CA GLN A 96 0.77 -12.10 -0.35
C GLN A 96 0.17 -11.27 -1.49
N ALA A 97 -1.16 -11.11 -1.53
CA ALA A 97 -1.82 -10.26 -2.53
C ALA A 97 -1.38 -8.80 -2.45
N VAL A 98 -1.23 -8.26 -1.23
CA VAL A 98 -0.74 -6.89 -1.01
C VAL A 98 0.72 -6.74 -1.48
N LEU A 99 1.61 -7.68 -1.16
CA LEU A 99 3.01 -7.63 -1.60
C LEU A 99 3.13 -7.67 -3.13
N GLU A 100 2.34 -8.51 -3.79
CA GLU A 100 2.29 -8.58 -5.26
C GLU A 100 1.86 -7.25 -5.89
N ASN A 101 0.86 -6.58 -5.29
CA ASN A 101 0.43 -5.26 -5.73
C ASN A 101 1.55 -4.22 -5.53
N ILE A 102 2.11 -4.11 -4.33
CA ILE A 102 3.19 -3.15 -4.01
C ILE A 102 4.41 -3.34 -4.93
N ALA A 103 4.78 -4.60 -5.19
CA ALA A 103 5.88 -4.93 -6.10
C ALA A 103 5.66 -4.40 -7.53
N ALA A 104 4.44 -4.02 -7.91
CA ALA A 104 4.07 -3.52 -9.22
C ALA A 104 3.62 -2.04 -9.26
N ILE A 105 3.49 -1.36 -8.10
CA ILE A 105 3.11 0.06 -8.01
C ILE A 105 4.35 0.98 -8.11
N GLY A 106 4.19 2.13 -8.74
CA GLY A 106 5.17 3.19 -8.84
C GLY A 106 5.49 3.62 -10.28
N TYR A 107 5.80 4.90 -10.45
CA TYR A 107 5.99 5.53 -11.76
C TYR A 107 7.00 4.81 -12.68
N SER A 108 8.17 4.45 -12.14
CA SER A 108 9.21 3.75 -12.91
C SER A 108 8.78 2.34 -13.35
N LYS A 109 7.98 1.65 -12.54
CA LYS A 109 7.45 0.33 -12.86
C LYS A 109 6.42 0.44 -14.00
N ARG A 110 5.53 1.42 -13.93
CA ARG A 110 4.55 1.71 -14.97
C ARG A 110 5.20 2.05 -16.31
N LEU A 111 6.26 2.85 -16.31
CA LEU A 111 7.03 3.16 -17.53
C LEU A 111 7.67 1.91 -18.17
N ASN A 112 8.02 0.92 -17.35
CA ASN A 112 8.54 -0.38 -17.82
C ASN A 112 7.43 -1.39 -18.15
N GLY A 113 6.17 -0.96 -18.25
CA GLY A 113 5.02 -1.82 -18.55
C GLY A 113 4.59 -2.74 -17.41
N LYS A 114 5.15 -2.57 -16.20
CA LYS A 114 4.75 -3.33 -15.01
C LYS A 114 3.62 -2.60 -14.29
N GLN A 115 2.54 -3.33 -14.02
CA GLN A 115 1.38 -2.83 -13.28
C GLN A 115 0.73 -3.96 -12.46
N PRO A 116 -0.01 -3.63 -11.39
CA PRO A 116 -0.76 -4.62 -10.63
C PRO A 116 -1.78 -5.34 -11.51
N GLN A 117 -1.91 -6.65 -11.33
CA GLN A 117 -2.87 -7.46 -12.08
C GLN A 117 -4.24 -7.48 -11.42
N ARG A 118 -4.26 -7.44 -10.08
CA ARG A 118 -5.47 -7.46 -9.26
C ARG A 118 -6.14 -6.08 -9.28
N LEU A 119 -7.47 -6.07 -9.24
CA LEU A 119 -8.26 -4.83 -9.24
C LEU A 119 -7.86 -3.92 -8.08
N ALA A 120 -7.67 -4.47 -6.88
CA ALA A 120 -7.29 -3.69 -5.71
C ALA A 120 -5.96 -2.93 -5.90
N GLY A 121 -4.94 -3.61 -6.46
CA GLY A 121 -3.67 -2.98 -6.78
C GLY A 121 -3.79 -1.94 -7.89
N LYS A 122 -4.65 -2.15 -8.89
CA LYS A 122 -4.89 -1.15 -9.95
C LYS A 122 -5.48 0.13 -9.38
N LEU A 123 -6.49 0.03 -8.52
CA LEU A 123 -7.11 1.20 -7.87
C LEU A 123 -6.11 1.95 -6.99
N ALA A 124 -5.29 1.24 -6.22
CA ALA A 124 -4.23 1.87 -5.43
C ALA A 124 -3.15 2.52 -6.32
N SER A 125 -2.78 1.88 -7.42
CA SER A 125 -1.83 2.43 -8.40
C SER A 125 -2.36 3.66 -9.11
N ASP A 126 -3.66 3.71 -9.43
CA ASP A 126 -4.28 4.88 -10.04
C ASP A 126 -4.36 6.03 -9.05
N ALA A 127 -4.63 5.74 -7.77
CA ALA A 127 -4.66 6.75 -6.71
C ALA A 127 -3.28 7.38 -6.44
N ASP A 128 -2.21 6.59 -6.53
CA ASP A 128 -0.81 7.06 -6.43
C ASP A 128 -0.42 8.01 -7.57
N MET A 129 -1.10 7.92 -8.71
CA MET A 129 -0.78 8.69 -9.92
C MET A 129 -1.53 10.02 -10.04
N CYS A 130 -2.32 10.40 -9.03
CA CYS A 130 -3.16 11.60 -9.03
C CYS A 130 -2.54 12.81 -8.32
#